data_AF-A0A0G4N326-F1
#
_entry.id   AF-A0A0G4N326-F1
#
_cell.length_a   1.000
_cell.length_b   1.000
_cell.length_c   1.000
_cell.angle_alpha   90.00
_cell.angle_beta   90.00
_cell.angle_gamma   90.00
#
_symmetry.space_group_name_H-M   'P 1'
#
loop_
_entity.id
_entity.type
_entity.pdbx_description
1 polymer ?
#
loop_
_entity_poly.entity_id
_entity_poly.type
_entity_poly.pdbx_seq_one_letter_code
_entity_poly.pdbx_strand_id
1 'polypeptide(L)'
;MTTQDSKDIDLWSECTTDTILEKRVARAKARAKRKGETEKGEVWREYYIAEKTTQTPRIASFLLRLRVPIDEEEQRVLNGAHVKLLLPNGLQRSYSVVSGNHQCFELGVALEDASRGGSKWLHSVIPGPDAVVQVGRFTNDVPNANAASNHVFVAGGVGITAFLASLEAYHSINYNIELHYAVRSADDVPFRQRIEKLGASVKLYDKSKGQRLDIREIVRTLKWNSQLYFCGPTRMIESGRKAVQEFGVDENEVHYEAFSADTTGDPFDVEVANRAVQPVSIDPATQLLALPVTPKTVNDTILQDGFTVFPIQMPAVPSCPITAIHEIRLRRNTPKIPTAIDGRSLFLKNVPVDASEAHFRAVFSHLVGPGRFESIAFEGERRRRLELDPASAAKISAIVKKRKRDEQEAEEHAREEELALLPETWTRRIHKSGDSAIVLMADEKSVDQVLKAIGKAKKKNKMPVWGEGVASDTPELGAPWVAAHLQLSRADKAATQKSVHAFFNVFNRKEKEAAETAKRLRNEPDEDGFVTVTRGGRATPATKNEAEAARQKMVDRAAKKKDETKDFYRFQLRERRKAEQALLLKKFDEDRQKVLAMKEKRGNFRPET
;
A
#
# COMPACT_ATOMS: atom_id res chain seq x y z
N MET A 1 -44.58 10.35 -60.50
CA MET A 1 -43.14 10.67 -60.63
C MET A 1 -42.90 12.01 -59.96
N THR A 2 -42.37 12.00 -58.75
CA THR A 2 -41.55 13.08 -58.18
C THR A 2 -40.94 12.57 -56.89
N THR A 3 -39.62 12.65 -56.85
CA THR A 3 -38.68 12.34 -55.78
C THR A 3 -38.92 13.20 -54.54
N GLN A 4 -38.85 12.60 -53.35
CA GLN A 4 -38.72 13.34 -52.10
C GLN A 4 -37.57 12.73 -51.31
N ASP A 5 -36.50 13.50 -51.24
CA ASP A 5 -35.21 13.19 -50.61
C ASP A 5 -35.35 12.97 -49.10
N SER A 6 -34.75 11.87 -48.63
CA SER A 6 -34.43 11.62 -47.23
C SER A 6 -33.19 12.42 -46.83
N LYS A 7 -33.35 13.43 -45.99
CA LYS A 7 -32.26 14.03 -45.20
C LYS A 7 -32.29 13.43 -43.80
N ASP A 8 -31.62 12.30 -43.62
CA ASP A 8 -31.12 11.92 -42.30
C ASP A 8 -29.91 12.80 -41.99
N ILE A 9 -30.08 13.69 -41.02
CA ILE A 9 -29.00 14.52 -40.47
C ILE A 9 -28.26 13.66 -39.45
N ASP A 10 -27.03 13.34 -39.83
CA ASP A 10 -26.07 12.49 -39.14
C ASP A 10 -25.52 13.19 -37.88
N LEU A 11 -26.27 13.09 -36.77
CA LEU A 11 -25.93 13.63 -35.44
C LEU A 11 -24.77 12.90 -34.73
N TRP A 12 -24.05 12.01 -35.42
CA TRP A 12 -22.93 11.23 -34.88
C TRP A 12 -21.54 11.71 -35.32
N SER A 13 -21.45 12.77 -36.12
CA SER A 13 -20.17 13.28 -36.66
C SER A 13 -19.45 14.31 -35.78
N GLU A 14 -20.07 14.84 -34.73
CA GLU A 14 -19.46 15.88 -33.86
C GLU A 14 -18.77 15.36 -32.58
N CYS A 15 -18.77 14.05 -32.34
CA CYS A 15 -18.07 13.44 -31.20
C CYS A 15 -16.68 12.91 -31.59
N THR A 16 -15.80 13.78 -32.10
CA THR A 16 -14.37 13.47 -32.24
C THR A 16 -13.68 13.52 -30.87
N THR A 17 -13.06 12.40 -30.51
CA THR A 17 -12.32 12.15 -29.26
C THR A 17 -11.21 13.17 -28.95
N ASP A 18 -10.75 13.89 -29.98
CA ASP A 18 -9.69 14.90 -29.86
C ASP A 18 -10.13 16.11 -29.04
N THR A 19 -11.36 16.60 -29.18
CA THR A 19 -11.82 17.79 -28.44
C THR A 19 -11.96 17.55 -26.93
N ILE A 20 -12.28 16.32 -26.52
CA ILE A 20 -12.39 15.92 -25.10
C ILE A 20 -10.99 15.71 -24.50
N LEU A 21 -10.09 15.09 -25.26
CA LEU A 21 -8.71 14.86 -24.85
C LEU A 21 -7.95 16.19 -24.72
N GLU A 22 -8.11 17.11 -25.66
CA GLU A 22 -7.53 18.45 -25.61
C GLU A 22 -8.03 19.25 -24.41
N LYS A 23 -9.34 19.21 -24.12
CA LYS A 23 -9.90 19.83 -22.90
C LYS A 23 -9.33 19.23 -21.62
N ARG A 24 -9.09 17.91 -21.58
CA ARG A 24 -8.49 17.21 -20.43
C ARG A 24 -7.00 17.52 -20.28
N VAL A 25 -6.25 17.58 -21.39
CA VAL A 25 -4.83 17.97 -21.41
C VAL A 25 -4.67 19.43 -21.02
N ALA A 26 -5.56 20.32 -21.47
CA ALA A 26 -5.58 21.72 -21.06
C ALA A 26 -5.87 21.87 -19.55
N ARG A 27 -6.83 21.10 -19.00
CA ARG A 27 -7.08 21.03 -17.55
C ARG A 27 -5.90 20.48 -16.76
N ALA A 28 -5.22 19.46 -17.29
CA ALA A 28 -4.03 18.87 -16.66
C ALA A 28 -2.84 19.84 -16.68
N LYS A 29 -2.61 20.54 -17.80
CA LYS A 29 -1.62 21.62 -17.92
C LYS A 29 -1.95 22.80 -17.00
N ALA A 30 -3.22 23.16 -16.86
CA ALA A 30 -3.66 24.19 -15.90
C ALA A 30 -3.46 23.76 -14.44
N ARG A 31 -3.71 22.49 -14.10
CA ARG A 31 -3.40 21.90 -12.79
C ARG A 31 -1.90 21.84 -12.51
N ALA A 32 -1.09 21.51 -13.51
CA ALA A 32 0.37 21.52 -13.42
C ALA A 32 0.94 22.93 -13.27
N LYS A 33 0.37 23.92 -13.97
CA LYS A 33 0.71 25.35 -13.82
C LYS A 33 0.40 25.86 -12.41
N ARG A 34 -0.74 25.48 -11.81
CA ARG A 34 -1.08 25.76 -10.40
C ARG A 34 -0.15 25.05 -9.39
N LYS A 35 0.40 23.89 -9.75
CA LYS A 35 1.39 23.17 -8.93
C LYS A 35 2.81 23.72 -9.07
N GLY A 36 3.12 24.38 -10.19
CA GLY A 36 4.42 24.99 -10.49
C GLY A 36 4.53 26.48 -10.12
N GLU A 37 3.45 27.11 -9.65
CA GLU A 37 3.50 28.38 -8.93
C GLU A 37 4.15 28.15 -7.55
N THR A 38 5.47 28.05 -7.55
CA THR A 38 6.30 28.09 -6.36
C THR A 38 6.11 29.46 -5.72
N GLU A 39 5.40 29.47 -4.60
CA GLU A 39 5.52 30.37 -3.46
C GLU A 39 5.89 31.82 -3.79
N LYS A 40 4.90 32.60 -4.25
CA LYS A 40 4.75 33.94 -3.69
C LYS A 40 4.76 33.75 -2.17
N GLY A 41 5.65 34.43 -1.44
CA GLY A 41 5.68 34.39 0.02
C GLY A 41 4.27 34.52 0.60
N GLU A 42 3.97 33.78 1.65
CA GLU A 42 2.63 33.77 2.27
C GLU A 42 2.25 35.22 2.61
N VAL A 43 1.30 35.78 1.86
CA VAL A 43 0.86 37.16 2.04
C VAL A 43 -0.06 37.18 3.26
N TRP A 44 0.44 37.75 4.35
CA TRP A 44 -0.33 37.99 5.54
C TRP A 44 -1.05 39.32 5.42
N ARG A 45 -2.37 39.30 5.66
CA ARG A 45 -3.21 40.50 5.64
C ARG A 45 -3.80 40.72 7.03
N GLU A 46 -3.91 41.98 7.44
CA GLU A 46 -4.48 42.33 8.74
C GLU A 46 -6.01 42.35 8.67
N TYR A 47 -6.63 41.59 9.57
CA TYR A 47 -8.06 41.64 9.81
C TYR A 47 -8.31 42.00 11.26
N TYR A 48 -9.39 42.74 11.51
CA TYR A 48 -9.86 42.95 12.87
C TYR A 48 -11.11 42.09 13.12
N ILE A 49 -11.27 41.65 14.36
CA ILE A 49 -12.44 40.90 14.80
C ILE A 49 -13.56 41.90 15.03
N ALA A 50 -14.48 41.99 14.08
CA ALA A 50 -15.59 42.94 14.09
C ALA A 50 -16.72 42.50 15.03
N GLU A 51 -17.01 41.21 15.09
CA GLU A 51 -18.07 40.64 15.91
C GLU A 51 -17.66 39.29 16.49
N LYS A 52 -18.19 38.98 17.67
CA LYS A 52 -18.10 37.67 18.31
C LYS A 52 -19.48 37.26 18.81
N THR A 53 -19.94 36.09 18.37
CA THR A 53 -21.26 35.58 18.71
C THR A 53 -21.12 34.21 19.36
N THR A 54 -21.70 34.03 20.54
CA THR A 54 -21.72 32.71 21.20
C THR A 54 -22.72 31.80 20.48
N GLN A 55 -22.23 30.73 19.85
CA GLN A 55 -23.06 29.75 19.15
C GLN A 55 -23.52 28.63 20.09
N THR A 56 -22.61 28.17 20.96
CA THR A 56 -22.86 27.17 22.01
C THR A 56 -21.97 27.48 23.21
N PRO A 57 -22.10 26.80 24.37
CA PRO A 57 -21.20 27.02 25.51
C PRO A 57 -19.72 26.81 25.20
N ARG A 58 -19.39 26.07 24.13
CA ARG A 58 -18.01 25.76 23.73
C ARG A 58 -17.62 26.33 22.37
N ILE A 59 -18.53 26.88 21.59
CA ILE A 59 -18.25 27.34 20.23
C ILE A 59 -18.72 28.79 20.09
N ALA A 60 -17.83 29.66 19.63
CA ALA A 60 -18.16 31.02 19.26
C ALA A 60 -17.84 31.22 17.77
N SER A 61 -18.64 32.06 17.11
CA SER A 61 -18.32 32.55 15.78
C SER A 61 -17.69 33.93 15.84
N PHE A 62 -16.79 34.20 14.90
CA PHE A 62 -16.01 35.43 14.82
C PHE A 62 -16.12 35.99 13.41
N LEU A 63 -16.59 37.23 13.28
CA LEU A 63 -16.63 37.95 12.01
C LEU A 63 -15.34 38.77 11.86
N LEU A 64 -14.53 38.43 10.87
CA LEU A 64 -13.27 39.11 10.58
C LEU A 64 -13.46 40.05 9.39
N ARG A 65 -13.01 41.30 9.54
CA ARG A 65 -13.02 42.31 8.46
C ARG A 65 -11.62 42.78 8.14
N LEU A 66 -11.33 42.87 6.85
CA LEU A 66 -10.03 43.28 6.33
C LEU A 66 -9.80 44.76 6.65
N ARG A 67 -8.61 45.11 7.17
CA ARG A 67 -8.27 46.51 7.50
C ARG A 67 -8.11 47.39 6.26
N VAL A 68 -7.47 46.86 5.23
CA VAL A 68 -7.20 47.56 3.97
C VAL A 68 -7.96 46.84 2.85
N PRO A 69 -9.02 47.44 2.29
CA PRO A 69 -9.82 46.83 1.24
C PRO A 69 -8.96 46.40 0.05
N ILE A 70 -9.38 45.32 -0.60
CA ILE A 70 -8.81 44.80 -1.84
C ILE A 70 -9.84 44.93 -2.96
N ASP A 71 -9.35 45.00 -4.21
CA ASP A 71 -10.16 45.13 -5.42
C ASP A 71 -11.21 44.03 -5.56
N GLU A 72 -12.35 44.38 -6.17
CA GLU A 72 -13.53 43.50 -6.29
C GLU A 72 -13.27 42.20 -7.05
N GLU A 73 -12.32 42.20 -7.99
CA GLU A 73 -11.95 41.02 -8.78
C GLU A 73 -11.30 39.89 -7.94
N GLU A 74 -10.75 40.20 -6.75
CA GLU A 74 -10.15 39.20 -5.84
C GLU A 74 -11.14 38.60 -4.83
N GLN A 75 -12.43 38.95 -4.85
CA GLN A 75 -13.33 38.75 -3.69
C GLN A 75 -14.04 37.38 -3.59
N ARG A 76 -13.55 36.31 -4.22
CA ARG A 76 -14.23 35.01 -4.14
C ARG A 76 -13.58 34.04 -3.14
N VAL A 77 -14.21 33.83 -2.00
CA VAL A 77 -13.89 32.69 -1.13
C VAL A 77 -14.50 31.42 -1.71
N LEU A 78 -13.72 30.34 -1.69
CA LEU A 78 -14.16 29.03 -2.17
C LEU A 78 -14.90 28.29 -1.06
N ASN A 79 -15.97 27.58 -1.40
CA ASN A 79 -16.71 26.72 -0.45
C ASN A 79 -15.78 25.65 0.12
N GLY A 80 -15.73 25.51 1.45
CA GLY A 80 -14.81 24.59 2.13
C GLY A 80 -13.40 25.14 2.35
N ALA A 81 -13.18 26.45 2.14
CA ALA A 81 -11.90 27.07 2.42
C ALA A 81 -11.59 27.13 3.93
N HIS A 82 -10.31 27.07 4.26
CA HIS A 82 -9.78 27.41 5.58
C HIS A 82 -8.69 28.46 5.45
N VAL A 83 -8.43 29.16 6.56
CA VAL A 83 -7.39 30.19 6.67
C VAL A 83 -6.47 29.88 7.84
N LYS A 84 -5.22 30.31 7.74
CA LYS A 84 -4.30 30.35 8.87
C LYS A 84 -4.38 31.72 9.54
N LEU A 85 -4.56 31.73 10.85
CA LEU A 85 -4.43 32.91 11.69
C LEU A 85 -3.08 32.89 12.38
N LEU A 86 -2.34 33.99 12.28
CA LEU A 86 -1.24 34.30 13.18
C LEU A 86 -1.76 35.26 14.25
N LEU A 87 -1.83 34.74 15.48
CA LEU A 87 -2.36 35.44 16.63
C LEU A 87 -1.27 36.32 17.27
N PRO A 88 -1.63 37.39 18.00
CA PRO A 88 -0.66 38.28 18.66
C PRO A 88 0.27 37.58 19.67
N ASN A 89 -0.11 36.40 20.17
CA ASN A 89 0.72 35.57 21.04
C ASN A 89 1.73 34.69 20.27
N GLY A 90 1.91 34.91 18.97
CA GLY A 90 2.84 34.17 18.10
C GLY A 90 2.33 32.80 17.66
N LEU A 91 1.13 32.38 18.09
CA LEU A 91 0.57 31.09 17.70
C LEU A 91 -0.10 31.16 16.32
N GLN A 92 0.23 30.18 15.48
CA GLN A 92 -0.42 30.00 14.19
C GLN A 92 -1.47 28.88 14.26
N ARG A 93 -2.71 29.12 13.82
CA ARG A 93 -3.80 28.12 13.83
C ARG A 93 -4.65 28.20 12.57
N SER A 94 -5.06 27.04 12.06
CA SER A 94 -5.96 26.94 10.92
C SER A 94 -7.42 26.84 11.37
N TYR A 95 -8.30 27.59 10.72
CA TYR A 95 -9.75 27.56 10.96
C TYR A 95 -10.52 27.56 9.65
N SER A 96 -11.57 26.73 9.58
CA SER A 96 -12.45 26.65 8.41
C SER A 96 -13.34 27.89 8.33
N VAL A 97 -13.49 28.43 7.12
CA VAL A 97 -14.32 29.59 6.82
C VAL A 97 -15.77 29.13 6.64
N VAL A 98 -16.66 29.67 7.46
CA VAL A 98 -18.06 29.25 7.55
C VAL A 98 -18.95 30.05 6.59
N SER A 99 -18.61 31.32 6.35
CA SER A 99 -19.30 32.19 5.40
C SER A 99 -18.45 33.41 5.02
N GLY A 100 -18.84 34.12 3.96
CA GLY A 100 -18.28 35.42 3.58
C GLY A 100 -17.27 35.38 2.44
N ASN A 101 -16.47 36.44 2.33
CA ASN A 101 -15.51 36.69 1.26
C ASN A 101 -14.15 37.17 1.82
N HIS A 102 -13.20 37.50 0.92
CA HIS A 102 -11.88 37.98 1.34
C HIS A 102 -11.91 39.30 2.11
N GLN A 103 -12.96 40.12 1.99
CA GLN A 103 -13.08 41.36 2.77
C GLN A 103 -13.70 41.12 4.15
N CYS A 104 -14.66 40.20 4.23
CA CYS A 104 -15.41 39.93 5.44
C CYS A 104 -15.82 38.46 5.48
N PHE A 105 -15.32 37.70 6.45
CA PHE A 105 -15.63 36.27 6.59
C PHE A 105 -15.83 35.85 8.04
N GLU A 106 -16.55 34.74 8.23
CA GLU A 106 -16.89 34.19 9.53
C GLU A 106 -16.14 32.89 9.81
N LEU A 107 -15.59 32.76 11.01
CA LEU A 107 -14.98 31.54 11.54
C LEU A 107 -15.82 30.97 12.67
N GLY A 108 -15.89 29.64 12.78
CA GLY A 108 -16.47 28.94 13.94
C GLY A 108 -15.36 28.27 14.75
N VAL A 109 -15.14 28.71 16.00
CA VAL A 109 -14.00 28.25 16.80
C VAL A 109 -14.45 27.63 18.11
N ALA A 110 -14.07 26.36 18.31
CA ALA A 110 -14.30 25.65 19.56
C ALA A 110 -13.26 26.00 20.62
N LEU A 111 -13.71 26.15 21.86
CA LEU A 111 -12.88 26.24 23.04
C LEU A 111 -12.42 24.84 23.47
N GLU A 112 -11.13 24.58 23.29
CA GLU A 112 -10.48 23.35 23.72
C GLU A 112 -10.07 23.43 25.21
N ASP A 113 -10.36 22.36 25.97
CA ASP A 113 -10.09 22.33 27.42
C ASP A 113 -8.57 22.38 27.68
N ALA A 114 -7.81 21.55 26.95
CA ALA A 114 -6.35 21.52 26.93
C ALA A 114 -5.76 22.45 25.86
N SER A 115 -6.35 23.63 25.64
CA SER A 115 -5.87 24.57 24.63
C SER A 115 -4.44 25.03 24.91
N ARG A 116 -3.61 24.99 23.86
CA ARG A 116 -2.25 25.56 23.80
C ARG A 116 -2.22 27.10 23.76
N GLY A 117 -3.37 27.76 23.87
CA GLY A 117 -3.50 29.22 23.95
C GLY A 117 -4.28 29.85 22.81
N GLY A 118 -4.29 29.27 21.61
CA GLY A 118 -4.93 29.89 20.42
C GLY A 118 -6.45 30.05 20.55
N SER A 119 -7.16 28.95 20.80
CA SER A 119 -8.62 29.01 20.99
C SER A 119 -9.02 29.79 22.24
N LYS A 120 -8.22 29.73 23.33
CA LYS A 120 -8.43 30.51 24.55
C LYS A 120 -8.32 32.01 24.27
N TRP A 121 -7.30 32.42 23.51
CA TRP A 121 -7.10 33.82 23.14
C TRP A 121 -8.30 34.37 22.35
N LEU A 122 -8.75 33.65 21.32
CA LEU A 122 -9.94 34.03 20.54
C LEU A 122 -11.19 34.10 21.44
N HIS A 123 -11.38 33.16 22.36
CA HIS A 123 -12.51 33.20 23.29
C HIS A 123 -12.40 34.31 24.35
N SER A 124 -11.21 34.82 24.65
CA SER A 124 -11.01 35.96 25.56
C SER A 124 -11.06 37.32 24.88
N VAL A 125 -10.94 37.37 23.54
CA VAL A 125 -10.84 38.64 22.81
C VAL A 125 -12.15 39.42 22.91
N ILE A 126 -12.01 40.74 23.01
CA ILE A 126 -13.09 41.71 22.90
C ILE A 126 -13.09 42.22 21.46
N PRO A 127 -14.17 42.03 20.69
CA PRO A 127 -14.26 42.53 19.31
C PRO A 127 -14.08 44.05 19.23
N GLY A 128 -13.48 44.52 18.15
CA GLY A 128 -13.22 45.94 17.91
C GLY A 128 -12.12 46.17 16.86
N PRO A 129 -11.89 47.42 16.44
CA PRO A 129 -10.87 47.78 15.44
C PRO A 129 -9.42 47.50 15.91
N ASP A 130 -9.22 47.34 17.22
CA ASP A 130 -7.94 47.03 17.85
C ASP A 130 -7.71 45.51 18.03
N ALA A 131 -8.73 44.68 17.82
CA ALA A 131 -8.64 43.22 17.92
C ALA A 131 -8.09 42.63 16.61
N VAL A 132 -6.83 42.93 16.29
CA VAL A 132 -6.20 42.60 15.02
C VAL A 132 -5.53 41.22 15.04
N VAL A 133 -5.71 40.48 13.95
CA VAL A 133 -5.02 39.21 13.65
C VAL A 133 -4.48 39.24 12.23
N GLN A 134 -3.40 38.50 11.99
CA GLN A 134 -2.90 38.31 10.62
C GLN A 134 -3.52 37.04 10.03
N VAL A 135 -4.05 37.16 8.81
CA VAL A 135 -4.69 36.08 8.07
C VAL A 135 -3.85 35.76 6.84
N GLY A 136 -3.43 34.51 6.73
CA GLY A 136 -2.70 33.99 5.58
C GLY A 136 -3.63 33.70 4.39
N ARG A 137 -3.14 32.92 3.43
CA ARG A 137 -3.92 32.58 2.24
C ARG A 137 -5.16 31.74 2.58
N PHE A 138 -6.24 31.95 1.82
CA PHE A 138 -7.42 31.09 1.82
C PHE A 138 -7.09 29.84 1.01
N THR A 139 -7.15 28.67 1.65
CA THR A 139 -6.83 27.38 1.02
C THR A 139 -8.08 26.52 1.00
N ASN A 140 -8.40 25.92 -0.15
CA ASN A 140 -9.53 24.98 -0.26
C ASN A 140 -9.03 23.56 -0.44
N ASP A 141 -9.11 22.78 0.63
CA ASP A 141 -8.70 21.37 0.64
C ASP A 141 -9.88 20.42 0.45
N VAL A 142 -11.11 20.88 0.68
CA VAL A 142 -12.32 20.07 0.47
C VAL A 142 -12.62 20.00 -1.02
N PRO A 143 -12.52 18.82 -1.66
CA PRO A 143 -12.69 18.72 -3.08
C PRO A 143 -14.15 18.94 -3.47
N ASN A 144 -14.37 19.83 -4.44
CA ASN A 144 -15.66 19.93 -5.11
C ASN A 144 -15.81 18.78 -6.13
N ALA A 145 -16.45 17.71 -5.70
CA ALA A 145 -16.64 16.48 -6.48
C ALA A 145 -17.86 16.60 -7.43
N ASN A 146 -17.83 17.53 -8.37
CA ASN A 146 -18.94 17.79 -9.32
C ASN A 146 -19.43 16.55 -10.12
N ALA A 147 -18.62 15.49 -10.19
CA ALA A 147 -18.95 14.25 -10.89
C ALA A 147 -19.70 13.23 -10.00
N ALA A 148 -19.85 13.51 -8.70
CA ALA A 148 -20.64 12.70 -7.79
C ALA A 148 -22.11 13.13 -7.82
N SER A 149 -23.00 12.15 -7.75
CA SER A 149 -24.46 12.34 -7.75
C SER A 149 -25.01 12.44 -6.33
N ASN A 150 -24.27 11.89 -5.36
CA ASN A 150 -24.63 11.91 -3.94
C ASN A 150 -23.42 12.41 -3.13
N HIS A 151 -23.64 13.32 -2.18
CA HIS A 151 -22.60 13.79 -1.28
C HIS A 151 -22.97 13.48 0.16
N VAL A 152 -22.15 12.65 0.81
CA VAL A 152 -22.38 12.20 2.18
C VAL A 152 -21.33 12.85 3.09
N PHE A 153 -21.78 13.68 4.01
CA PHE A 153 -20.95 14.39 4.97
C PHE A 153 -21.10 13.76 6.34
N VAL A 154 -19.99 13.42 6.98
CA VAL A 154 -19.94 12.85 8.32
C VAL A 154 -19.14 13.81 9.20
N ALA A 155 -19.85 14.53 10.07
CA ALA A 155 -19.28 15.58 10.89
C ALA A 155 -19.40 15.28 12.39
N GLY A 156 -18.40 15.70 13.17
CA GLY A 156 -18.39 15.59 14.63
C GLY A 156 -18.10 16.92 15.33
N GLY A 157 -19.03 17.42 16.14
CA GLY A 157 -18.86 18.65 16.91
C GLY A 157 -18.54 19.86 16.02
N VAL A 158 -17.42 20.57 16.29
CA VAL A 158 -16.97 21.70 15.47
C VAL A 158 -16.59 21.31 14.03
N GLY A 159 -16.45 20.01 13.76
CA GLY A 159 -16.38 19.36 12.44
C GLY A 159 -17.25 19.98 11.36
N ILE A 160 -18.45 20.42 11.73
CA ILE A 160 -19.43 20.97 10.79
C ILE A 160 -18.96 22.24 10.07
N THR A 161 -18.04 23.01 10.67
CA THR A 161 -17.54 24.27 10.12
C THR A 161 -16.81 24.10 8.78
N ALA A 162 -16.12 22.98 8.59
CA ALA A 162 -15.49 22.60 7.34
C ALA A 162 -16.48 22.44 6.18
N PHE A 163 -17.70 21.97 6.50
CA PHE A 163 -18.66 21.54 5.51
C PHE A 163 -19.84 22.49 5.33
N LEU A 164 -20.12 23.38 6.28
CA LEU A 164 -21.34 24.19 6.28
C LEU A 164 -21.51 25.01 5.00
N ALA A 165 -20.46 25.71 4.56
CA ALA A 165 -20.49 26.48 3.32
C ALA A 165 -20.74 25.60 2.08
N SER A 166 -20.11 24.42 2.02
CA SER A 166 -20.29 23.46 0.93
C SER A 166 -21.69 22.84 0.94
N LEU A 167 -22.22 22.50 2.12
CA LEU A 167 -23.56 21.97 2.31
C LEU A 167 -24.63 22.98 1.88
N GLU A 168 -24.53 24.24 2.30
CA GLU A 168 -25.46 25.30 1.89
C GLU A 168 -25.41 25.54 0.38
N ALA A 169 -24.20 25.56 -0.19
CA ALA A 169 -24.03 25.71 -1.62
C ALA A 169 -24.69 24.54 -2.36
N TYR A 170 -24.39 23.29 -2.01
CA TYR A 170 -24.96 22.10 -2.65
C TYR A 170 -26.48 22.01 -2.47
N HIS A 171 -26.99 22.40 -1.30
CA HIS A 171 -28.42 22.47 -1.05
C HIS A 171 -29.11 23.50 -1.96
N SER A 172 -28.51 24.68 -2.15
CA SER A 172 -29.08 25.74 -3.00
C SER A 172 -29.22 25.35 -4.47
N ILE A 173 -28.40 24.41 -4.95
CA ILE A 173 -28.42 23.88 -6.31
C ILE A 173 -29.05 22.47 -6.39
N ASN A 174 -29.75 22.03 -5.34
CA ASN A 174 -30.48 20.76 -5.27
C ASN A 174 -29.64 19.50 -5.53
N TYR A 175 -28.35 19.51 -5.17
CA TYR A 175 -27.57 18.29 -5.13
C TYR A 175 -28.11 17.35 -4.05
N ASN A 176 -28.01 16.03 -4.28
CA ASN A 176 -28.40 15.06 -3.26
C ASN A 176 -27.34 15.02 -2.15
N ILE A 177 -27.67 15.63 -1.01
CA ILE A 177 -26.78 15.71 0.17
C ILE A 177 -27.37 14.94 1.35
N GLU A 178 -26.49 14.27 2.09
CA GLU A 178 -26.79 13.66 3.39
C GLU A 178 -25.73 14.07 4.41
N LEU A 179 -26.15 14.70 5.50
CA LEU A 179 -25.29 15.10 6.60
C LEU A 179 -25.58 14.21 7.82
N HIS A 180 -24.62 13.36 8.18
CA HIS A 180 -24.60 12.65 9.45
C HIS A 180 -23.80 13.45 10.46
N TYR A 181 -24.50 14.07 11.42
CA TYR A 181 -23.87 15.00 12.35
C TYR A 181 -23.94 14.51 13.80
N ALA A 182 -22.79 14.24 14.42
CA ALA A 182 -22.72 13.79 15.80
C ALA A 182 -22.29 14.89 16.77
N VAL A 183 -23.05 15.06 17.84
CA VAL A 183 -22.83 16.06 18.90
C VAL A 183 -22.91 15.43 20.29
N ARG A 184 -22.36 16.12 21.31
CA ARG A 184 -22.43 15.66 22.71
C ARG A 184 -23.83 15.82 23.29
N SER A 185 -24.45 16.98 23.02
CA SER A 185 -25.83 17.34 23.32
C SER A 185 -26.41 18.10 22.12
N ALA A 186 -27.73 18.12 21.93
CA ALA A 186 -28.38 19.00 20.97
C ALA A 186 -28.02 20.50 21.18
N ASP A 187 -27.66 20.90 22.41
CA ASP A 187 -27.22 22.26 22.74
C ASP A 187 -25.80 22.59 22.22
N ASP A 188 -25.05 21.58 21.79
CA ASP A 188 -23.73 21.73 21.20
C ASP A 188 -23.75 21.84 19.66
N VAL A 189 -24.92 22.12 19.06
CA VAL A 189 -25.08 22.37 17.63
C VAL A 189 -24.81 23.86 17.33
N PRO A 190 -23.63 24.25 16.81
CA PRO A 190 -23.38 25.63 16.40
C PRO A 190 -24.14 25.94 15.10
N PHE A 191 -24.42 27.21 14.84
CA PHE A 191 -25.11 27.63 13.61
C PHE A 191 -26.46 26.91 13.40
N ARG A 192 -27.19 26.61 14.48
CA ARG A 192 -28.41 25.78 14.46
C ARG A 192 -29.41 26.20 13.39
N GLN A 193 -29.70 27.50 13.28
CA GLN A 193 -30.63 28.04 12.28
C GLN A 193 -30.19 27.76 10.83
N ARG A 194 -28.88 27.69 10.57
CA ARG A 194 -28.33 27.38 9.23
C ARG A 194 -28.44 25.88 8.95
N ILE A 195 -28.15 25.03 9.94
CA ILE A 195 -28.28 23.58 9.82
C ILE A 195 -29.74 23.17 9.65
N GLU A 196 -30.68 23.80 10.37
CA GLU A 196 -32.11 23.52 10.26
C GLU A 196 -32.67 23.79 8.85
N LYS A 197 -32.11 24.76 8.12
CA LYS A 197 -32.49 25.04 6.73
C LYS A 197 -32.18 23.90 5.77
N LEU A 198 -31.20 23.04 6.09
CA LEU A 198 -30.88 21.85 5.30
C LEU A 198 -31.95 20.74 5.44
N GLY A 199 -32.85 20.86 6.43
CA GLY A 199 -34.05 20.05 6.56
C GLY A 199 -33.78 18.55 6.62
N ALA A 200 -34.48 17.80 5.76
CA ALA A 200 -34.46 16.33 5.74
C ALA A 200 -33.09 15.73 5.36
N SER A 201 -32.16 16.53 4.82
CA SER A 201 -30.80 16.10 4.53
C SER A 201 -29.94 15.91 5.78
N VAL A 202 -30.40 16.33 6.97
CA VAL A 202 -29.62 16.27 8.21
C VAL A 202 -30.10 15.16 9.12
N LYS A 203 -29.18 14.27 9.50
CA LYS A 203 -29.37 13.26 10.53
C LYS A 203 -28.47 13.58 11.73
N LEU A 204 -29.09 14.14 12.77
CA LEU A 204 -28.42 14.49 14.02
C LEU A 204 -28.34 13.28 14.96
N TYR A 205 -27.16 13.06 15.54
CA TYR A 205 -26.89 12.02 16.54
C TYR A 205 -26.50 12.69 17.86
N ASP A 206 -27.44 12.70 18.80
CA ASP A 206 -27.26 13.30 20.12
C ASP A 206 -26.79 12.27 21.15
N LYS A 207 -25.53 12.38 21.57
CA LYS A 207 -24.93 11.45 22.55
C LYS A 207 -25.64 11.49 23.90
N SER A 208 -26.19 12.63 24.32
CA SER A 208 -26.91 12.78 25.60
C SER A 208 -28.20 11.97 25.63
N LYS A 209 -28.82 11.76 24.46
CA LYS A 209 -30.00 10.91 24.26
C LYS A 209 -29.66 9.44 23.98
N GLY A 210 -28.39 9.04 24.15
CA GLY A 210 -27.92 7.68 23.88
C GLY A 210 -27.74 7.35 22.40
N GLN A 211 -27.96 8.30 21.49
CA GLN A 211 -27.78 8.07 20.06
C GLN A 211 -26.30 7.99 19.70
N ARG A 212 -25.96 7.15 18.73
CA ARG A 212 -24.59 6.97 18.25
C ARG A 212 -24.57 6.94 16.73
N LEU A 213 -23.56 7.61 16.19
CA LEU A 213 -23.23 7.56 14.78
C LEU A 213 -22.63 6.18 14.46
N ASP A 214 -23.31 5.42 13.60
CA ASP A 214 -22.79 4.17 13.06
C ASP A 214 -22.15 4.42 11.69
N ILE A 215 -20.84 4.67 11.70
CA ILE A 215 -20.08 4.97 10.49
C ILE A 215 -19.99 3.76 9.57
N ARG A 216 -19.92 2.55 10.14
CA ARG A 216 -19.83 1.32 9.37
C ARG A 216 -21.09 1.12 8.55
N GLU A 217 -22.25 1.33 9.16
CA GLU A 217 -23.53 1.25 8.46
C GLU A 217 -23.66 2.31 7.35
N ILE A 218 -23.25 3.56 7.62
CA ILE A 218 -23.29 4.64 6.62
C ILE A 218 -22.48 4.26 5.37
N VAL A 219 -21.24 3.77 5.56
CA VAL A 219 -20.38 3.35 4.45
C VAL A 219 -20.97 2.14 3.72
N ARG A 220 -21.54 1.19 4.46
CA ARG A 220 -22.18 -0.01 3.88
C ARG A 220 -23.37 0.32 2.99
N THR A 221 -24.13 1.37 3.31
CA THR A 221 -25.35 1.76 2.59
C THR A 221 -25.15 2.88 1.58
N LEU A 222 -23.89 3.20 1.23
CA LEU A 222 -23.61 4.25 0.25
C LEU A 222 -24.30 3.95 -1.08
N LYS A 223 -24.94 4.97 -1.64
CA LYS A 223 -25.50 4.90 -2.98
C LYS A 223 -24.36 4.88 -3.99
N TRP A 224 -24.60 4.28 -5.16
CA TRP A 224 -23.63 4.35 -6.26
C TRP A 224 -23.28 5.80 -6.59
N ASN A 225 -22.02 6.06 -6.93
CA ASN A 225 -21.50 7.40 -7.27
C ASN A 225 -21.70 8.42 -6.12
N SER A 226 -21.35 8.01 -4.90
CA SER A 226 -21.31 8.86 -3.71
C SER A 226 -19.91 9.38 -3.43
N GLN A 227 -19.78 10.66 -3.06
CA GLN A 227 -18.57 11.20 -2.46
C GLN A 227 -18.75 11.32 -0.95
N LEU A 228 -17.80 10.80 -0.18
CA LEU A 228 -17.83 10.78 1.27
C LEU A 228 -16.85 11.79 1.87
N TYR A 229 -17.29 12.55 2.88
CA TYR A 229 -16.48 13.57 3.55
C TYR A 229 -16.51 13.35 5.05
N PHE A 230 -15.34 13.27 5.69
CA PHE A 230 -15.21 13.10 7.14
C PHE A 230 -14.49 14.29 7.77
N CYS A 231 -15.09 14.87 8.81
CA CYS A 231 -14.42 15.87 9.63
C CYS A 231 -14.87 15.77 11.09
N GLY A 232 -13.92 15.63 12.02
CA GLY A 232 -14.24 15.48 13.43
C GLY A 232 -13.09 14.95 14.27
N PRO A 233 -13.37 14.44 15.48
CA PRO A 233 -12.34 13.89 16.36
C PRO A 233 -11.57 12.73 15.71
N THR A 234 -10.29 12.57 16.03
CA THR A 234 -9.40 11.54 15.46
C THR A 234 -10.02 10.13 15.49
N ARG A 235 -10.72 9.78 16.57
CA ARG A 235 -11.41 8.48 16.69
C ARG A 235 -12.51 8.28 15.63
N MET A 236 -13.23 9.33 15.27
CA MET A 236 -14.27 9.30 14.23
C MET A 236 -13.64 9.13 12.85
N ILE A 237 -12.59 9.90 12.55
CA ILE A 237 -11.86 9.83 11.28
C ILE A 237 -11.27 8.43 11.08
N GLU A 238 -10.63 7.88 12.12
CA GLU A 238 -10.01 6.56 12.06
C GLU A 238 -11.05 5.43 11.90
N SER A 239 -12.22 5.56 12.55
CA SER A 239 -13.34 4.66 12.31
C SER A 239 -13.86 4.75 10.87
N GLY A 240 -13.87 5.94 10.27
CA GLY A 240 -14.22 6.14 8.87
C GLY A 240 -13.21 5.47 7.91
N ARG A 241 -11.91 5.60 8.17
CA ARG A 241 -10.86 4.91 7.38
C ARG A 241 -11.03 3.41 7.39
N LYS A 242 -11.26 2.82 8.57
CA LYS A 242 -11.50 1.37 8.71
C LYS A 242 -12.72 0.92 7.93
N ALA A 243 -13.84 1.63 8.03
CA ALA A 243 -15.06 1.28 7.30
C ALA A 243 -14.88 1.38 5.78
N VAL A 244 -14.25 2.45 5.29
CA VAL A 244 -13.93 2.65 3.86
C VAL A 244 -13.06 1.52 3.33
N GLN A 245 -12.02 1.12 4.07
CA GLN A 245 -11.15 0.01 3.71
C GLN A 245 -11.89 -1.34 3.74
N GLU A 246 -12.74 -1.56 4.75
CA GLU A 246 -13.53 -2.80 4.91
C GLU A 246 -14.48 -3.03 3.73
N PHE A 247 -15.13 -1.98 3.23
CA PHE A 247 -16.10 -2.06 2.13
C PHE A 247 -15.50 -1.76 0.75
N GLY A 248 -14.20 -1.48 0.66
CA GLY A 248 -13.50 -1.28 -0.62
C GLY A 248 -13.92 -0.02 -1.38
N VAL A 249 -14.28 1.05 -0.67
CA VAL A 249 -14.55 2.37 -1.29
C VAL A 249 -13.24 2.97 -1.77
N ASP A 250 -13.23 3.53 -2.99
CA ASP A 250 -12.00 4.09 -3.60
C ASP A 250 -11.51 5.31 -2.81
N GLU A 251 -10.20 5.44 -2.61
CA GLU A 251 -9.62 6.55 -1.85
C GLU A 251 -9.92 7.92 -2.48
N ASN A 252 -10.19 8.00 -3.79
CA ASN A 252 -10.57 9.24 -4.46
C ASN A 252 -12.04 9.64 -4.19
N GLU A 253 -12.87 8.70 -3.78
CA GLU A 253 -14.29 8.92 -3.42
C GLU A 253 -14.46 9.36 -1.96
N VAL A 254 -13.36 9.47 -1.19
CA VAL A 254 -13.37 9.84 0.22
C VAL A 254 -12.43 11.00 0.52
N HIS A 255 -12.89 11.95 1.32
CA HIS A 255 -12.09 13.06 1.82
C HIS A 255 -12.09 13.10 3.36
N TYR A 256 -10.92 13.34 3.96
CA TYR A 256 -10.75 13.44 5.39
C TYR A 256 -10.12 14.79 5.75
N GLU A 257 -10.76 15.55 6.64
CA GLU A 257 -10.22 16.78 7.19
C GLU A 257 -9.97 16.61 8.69
N ALA A 258 -8.71 16.76 9.11
CA ALA A 258 -8.28 16.59 10.49
C ALA A 258 -7.86 17.93 11.11
N PHE A 259 -8.59 18.39 12.14
CA PHE A 259 -8.24 19.60 12.89
C PHE A 259 -7.02 19.42 13.81
N SER A 260 -6.65 18.17 14.10
CA SER A 260 -5.54 17.80 14.98
C SER A 260 -4.37 17.28 14.14
N ALA A 261 -3.85 18.10 13.24
CA ALA A 261 -2.51 17.85 12.72
C ALA A 261 -1.51 18.30 13.80
N ASP A 262 -0.75 17.35 14.34
CA ASP A 262 0.40 17.62 15.20
C ASP A 262 1.44 18.41 14.38
N THR A 263 1.37 19.73 14.43
CA THR A 263 2.46 20.62 13.98
C THR A 263 3.55 20.68 15.06
N THR A 264 3.98 19.52 15.55
CA THR A 264 5.04 19.37 16.54
C THR A 264 6.29 18.92 15.80
N GLY A 265 6.94 19.86 15.11
CA GLY A 265 8.37 19.77 14.90
C GLY A 265 9.03 20.51 16.05
N ASP A 266 9.95 19.86 16.75
CA ASP A 266 10.80 20.56 17.72
C ASP A 266 11.61 21.65 17.00
N PRO A 267 11.81 22.82 17.63
CA PRO A 267 12.70 23.83 17.08
C PRO A 267 14.11 23.24 16.93
N PHE A 268 14.71 23.44 15.76
CA PHE A 268 16.10 23.10 15.50
C PHE A 268 16.85 24.36 15.07
N ASP A 269 18.08 24.50 15.55
CA ASP A 269 18.94 25.63 15.21
C ASP A 269 19.57 25.42 13.82
N VAL A 270 19.54 26.47 13.00
CA VAL A 270 20.21 26.52 11.70
C VAL A 270 21.40 27.48 11.82
N GLU A 271 22.60 26.93 11.81
CA GLU A 271 23.83 27.72 11.80
C GLU A 271 24.13 28.17 10.35
N VAL A 272 23.99 29.47 10.09
CA VAL A 272 24.38 30.06 8.81
C VAL A 272 25.90 30.27 8.82
N ALA A 273 26.63 29.31 8.27
CA ALA A 273 28.09 29.40 8.15
C ALA A 273 28.49 30.36 7.02
N ASN A 274 28.49 31.67 7.29
CA ASN A 274 29.28 32.62 6.53
C ASN A 274 30.10 33.49 7.51
N ARG A 275 31.40 33.21 7.59
CA ARG A 275 32.35 33.91 8.47
C ARG A 275 32.65 35.32 7.93
N ALA A 276 32.24 36.34 8.67
CA ALA A 276 33.11 37.42 9.14
C ALA A 276 32.42 38.17 10.30
N VAL A 277 33.16 38.35 11.39
CA VAL A 277 32.72 38.94 12.65
C VAL A 277 32.47 40.44 12.48
N GLN A 278 31.22 40.90 12.64
CA GLN A 278 30.80 42.11 13.38
C GLN A 278 29.28 42.05 13.63
N PRO A 279 28.78 42.46 14.82
CA PRO A 279 27.34 42.51 15.06
C PRO A 279 26.75 43.75 14.39
N VAL A 280 26.00 43.54 13.30
CA VAL A 280 25.18 44.59 12.69
C VAL A 280 23.73 44.14 12.77
N SER A 281 22.93 44.89 13.54
CA SER A 281 21.48 44.76 13.60
C SER A 281 20.87 45.38 12.34
N ILE A 282 20.17 44.61 11.51
CA ILE A 282 19.33 45.16 10.44
C ILE A 282 18.01 44.37 10.29
N ASP A 283 16.94 45.18 10.24
CA ASP A 283 15.53 44.92 9.93
C ASP A 283 15.25 44.20 8.59
N PRO A 284 14.01 43.69 8.40
CA PRO A 284 13.62 42.88 7.25
C PRO A 284 13.23 43.73 6.04
N ALA A 285 14.20 44.37 5.41
CA ALA A 285 14.05 44.87 4.04
C ALA A 285 15.43 44.96 3.38
N THR A 286 15.75 44.02 2.48
CA THR A 286 16.39 44.24 1.17
C THR A 286 16.89 42.91 0.57
N GLN A 287 16.29 42.59 -0.58
CA GLN A 287 16.71 41.75 -1.71
C GLN A 287 17.94 40.82 -1.61
N LEU A 288 17.73 39.59 -2.07
CA LEU A 288 18.66 38.93 -3.01
C LEU A 288 17.88 38.33 -4.19
N LEU A 289 18.00 38.98 -5.34
CA LEU A 289 17.73 38.42 -6.66
C LEU A 289 19.05 37.91 -7.23
N ALA A 290 18.99 36.69 -7.78
CA ALA A 290 19.94 36.05 -8.69
C ALA A 290 21.36 35.79 -8.17
N LEU A 291 21.80 34.53 -8.26
CA LEU A 291 23.05 34.14 -8.93
C LEU A 291 23.10 32.59 -9.06
N PRO A 292 23.86 32.07 -10.04
CA PRO A 292 23.71 30.73 -10.62
C PRO A 292 24.23 29.65 -9.69
N VAL A 293 23.51 28.53 -9.61
CA VAL A 293 23.94 27.36 -8.84
C VAL A 293 25.08 26.67 -9.57
N THR A 294 26.32 27.06 -9.28
CA THR A 294 27.49 26.18 -9.51
C THR A 294 27.56 25.16 -8.37
N PRO A 295 27.83 23.87 -8.66
CA PRO A 295 27.80 22.83 -7.65
C PRO A 295 29.04 22.94 -6.77
N LYS A 296 28.86 23.16 -5.47
CA LYS A 296 29.92 23.00 -4.46
C LYS A 296 29.51 21.96 -3.43
N THR A 297 30.00 20.75 -3.70
CA THR A 297 30.56 19.76 -2.77
C THR A 297 29.98 19.72 -1.35
N VAL A 298 28.93 18.90 -1.17
CA VAL A 298 28.47 18.44 0.15
C VAL A 298 29.39 17.29 0.61
N ASN A 299 30.41 17.63 1.40
CA ASN A 299 31.18 16.66 2.14
C ASN A 299 30.55 16.40 3.52
N ASP A 300 30.45 15.11 3.80
CA ASP A 300 30.22 14.43 5.07
C ASP A 300 29.03 14.87 5.94
N THR A 301 27.92 14.18 5.71
CA THR A 301 27.04 13.77 6.80
C THR A 301 26.69 12.32 6.56
N ILE A 302 27.28 11.42 7.36
CA ILE A 302 26.69 10.11 7.61
C ILE A 302 25.33 10.44 8.25
N LEU A 303 24.25 10.35 7.46
CA LEU A 303 22.89 10.43 7.97
C LEU A 303 22.78 9.43 9.14
N GLN A 304 22.06 9.80 10.20
CA GLN A 304 21.89 9.04 11.46
C GLN A 304 21.52 7.54 11.30
N ASP A 305 21.21 7.08 10.09
CA ASP A 305 20.77 5.72 9.72
C ASP A 305 21.83 4.86 8.96
N GLY A 306 23.08 5.30 8.80
CA GLY A 306 24.16 4.50 8.19
C GLY A 306 24.08 4.35 6.67
N PHE A 307 23.43 5.27 5.96
CA PHE A 307 23.35 5.28 4.50
C PHE A 307 24.52 6.00 3.84
N THR A 308 25.03 5.43 2.75
CA THR A 308 25.94 6.07 1.78
C THR A 308 25.12 6.79 0.71
N VAL A 309 25.45 8.05 0.44
CA VAL A 309 24.82 8.83 -0.64
C VAL A 309 25.49 8.49 -1.96
N PHE A 310 24.68 8.08 -2.94
CA PHE A 310 25.08 7.78 -4.30
C PHE A 310 24.39 8.73 -5.27
N PRO A 311 25.11 9.75 -5.73
CA PRO A 311 24.53 10.75 -6.59
C PRO A 311 24.71 10.34 -8.07
N ILE A 312 23.64 10.47 -8.85
CA ILE A 312 23.53 10.09 -10.25
C ILE A 312 23.15 11.32 -11.07
N GLN A 313 23.75 11.48 -12.24
CA GLN A 313 23.42 12.58 -13.14
C GLN A 313 22.23 12.19 -14.04
N MET A 314 21.14 12.94 -13.96
CA MET A 314 19.99 12.82 -14.85
C MET A 314 20.21 13.72 -16.08
N PRO A 315 20.23 13.17 -17.31
CA PRO A 315 20.43 13.97 -18.51
C PRO A 315 19.22 14.90 -18.76
N ALA A 316 19.48 16.01 -19.47
CA ALA A 316 18.43 16.93 -19.89
C ALA A 316 17.49 16.25 -20.90
N VAL A 317 16.19 16.48 -20.76
CA VAL A 317 15.16 15.94 -21.66
C VAL A 317 14.43 17.09 -22.37
N PRO A 318 13.81 16.88 -23.55
CA PRO A 318 13.13 17.96 -24.28
C PRO A 318 12.08 18.72 -23.46
N SER A 319 11.43 18.06 -22.49
CA SER A 319 10.45 18.66 -21.59
C SER A 319 11.05 19.42 -20.40
N CYS A 320 12.33 19.16 -20.08
CA CYS A 320 13.07 19.78 -18.98
C CYS A 320 14.56 19.87 -19.38
N PRO A 321 14.98 20.99 -20.01
CA PRO A 321 16.31 21.14 -20.60
C PRO A 321 17.39 21.45 -19.55
N ILE A 322 17.29 20.82 -18.37
CA ILE A 322 18.19 21.03 -17.25
C ILE A 322 18.69 19.66 -16.81
N THR A 323 20.00 19.50 -16.68
CA THR A 323 20.59 18.32 -16.05
C THR A 323 20.37 18.39 -14.54
N ALA A 324 19.80 17.35 -13.96
CA ALA A 324 19.57 17.27 -12.52
C ALA A 324 20.48 16.22 -11.88
N ILE A 325 20.75 16.35 -10.58
CA ILE A 325 21.46 15.32 -9.82
C ILE A 325 20.43 14.63 -8.93
N HIS A 326 20.29 13.32 -9.08
CA HIS A 326 19.40 12.50 -8.25
C HIS A 326 20.23 11.72 -7.23
N GLU A 327 19.86 11.82 -5.96
CA GLU A 327 20.59 11.17 -4.87
C GLU A 327 19.88 9.91 -4.38
N ILE A 328 20.50 8.75 -4.60
CA ILE A 328 20.06 7.47 -4.06
C ILE A 328 20.78 7.20 -2.74
N ARG A 329 20.05 6.72 -1.73
CA ARG A 329 20.64 6.33 -0.44
C ARG A 329 20.83 4.82 -0.41
N LEU A 330 22.06 4.35 -0.18
CA LEU A 330 22.39 2.92 -0.17
C LEU A 330 22.97 2.47 1.18
N ARG A 331 22.64 1.25 1.58
CA ARG A 331 23.31 0.54 2.67
C ARG A 331 23.31 -0.96 2.42
N ARG A 332 24.09 -1.72 3.19
CA ARG A 332 23.94 -3.19 3.23
C ARG A 332 22.53 -3.53 3.72
N ASN A 333 21.91 -4.52 3.09
CA ASN A 333 20.58 -4.96 3.50
C ASN A 333 20.67 -5.73 4.82
N THR A 334 19.86 -5.33 5.80
CA THR A 334 19.78 -5.96 7.12
C THR A 334 18.30 -6.15 7.47
N PRO A 335 17.63 -7.17 6.91
CA PRO A 335 16.23 -7.41 7.18
C PRO A 335 16.02 -7.89 8.63
N LYS A 336 14.80 -7.71 9.15
CA LYS A 336 14.43 -8.16 10.50
C LYS A 336 14.52 -9.68 10.67
N ILE A 337 14.34 -10.42 9.58
CA ILE A 337 14.42 -11.88 9.53
C ILE A 337 15.60 -12.20 8.61
N PRO A 338 16.71 -12.76 9.13
CA PRO A 338 17.88 -13.08 8.34
C PRO A 338 17.55 -14.11 7.24
N THR A 339 17.97 -13.83 6.02
CA THR A 339 17.88 -14.75 4.88
C THR A 339 19.26 -15.06 4.33
N ALA A 340 19.41 -16.20 3.64
CA ALA A 340 20.70 -16.66 3.10
C ALA A 340 21.30 -15.70 2.05
N ILE A 341 20.49 -14.82 1.46
CA ILE A 341 20.90 -13.85 0.43
C ILE A 341 21.32 -12.49 1.00
N ASP A 342 21.20 -12.27 2.31
CA ASP A 342 21.40 -10.96 2.91
C ASP A 342 22.81 -10.41 2.70
N GLY A 343 23.83 -11.27 2.85
CA GLY A 343 25.25 -10.88 2.74
C GLY A 343 25.65 -10.34 1.36
N ARG A 344 24.90 -10.69 0.30
CA ARG A 344 25.13 -10.20 -1.08
C ARG A 344 24.09 -9.19 -1.55
N SER A 345 23.32 -8.60 -0.63
CA SER A 345 22.21 -7.70 -0.96
C SER A 345 22.41 -6.27 -0.44
N LEU A 346 21.96 -5.29 -1.24
CA LEU A 346 22.00 -3.86 -0.96
C LEU A 346 20.58 -3.32 -0.86
N PHE A 347 20.35 -2.46 0.14
CA PHE A 347 19.10 -1.74 0.31
C PHE A 347 19.24 -0.32 -0.23
N LEU A 348 18.37 0.03 -1.18
CA LEU A 348 18.31 1.33 -1.85
C LEU A 348 17.05 2.07 -1.39
N LYS A 349 17.17 3.38 -1.18
CA LYS A 349 16.06 4.28 -0.89
C LYS A 349 16.15 5.51 -1.80
N ASN A 350 15.00 6.06 -2.15
CA ASN A 350 14.87 7.17 -3.10
C ASN A 350 15.32 6.78 -4.51
N VAL A 351 14.80 5.66 -5.01
CA VAL A 351 15.04 5.18 -6.36
C VAL A 351 14.40 6.13 -7.40
N PRO A 352 15.01 6.38 -8.57
CA PRO A 352 14.39 7.16 -9.64
C PRO A 352 13.03 6.62 -10.08
N VAL A 353 12.11 7.52 -10.42
CA VAL A 353 10.72 7.16 -10.78
C VAL A 353 10.62 6.24 -11.99
N ASP A 354 11.56 6.34 -12.92
CA ASP A 354 11.61 5.53 -14.12
C ASP A 354 12.50 4.29 -13.97
N ALA A 355 13.03 3.99 -12.79
CA ALA A 355 14.01 2.93 -12.63
C ALA A 355 13.53 1.56 -13.14
N SER A 356 14.46 0.84 -13.77
CA SER A 356 14.26 -0.57 -14.14
C SER A 356 15.55 -1.34 -13.87
N GLU A 357 15.47 -2.68 -13.92
CA GLU A 357 16.64 -3.55 -13.77
C GLU A 357 17.76 -3.17 -14.75
N ALA A 358 17.41 -2.84 -16.00
CA ALA A 358 18.38 -2.46 -17.03
C ALA A 358 19.14 -1.17 -16.67
N HIS A 359 18.47 -0.18 -16.07
CA HIS A 359 19.10 1.07 -15.65
C HIS A 359 20.12 0.81 -14.54
N PHE A 360 19.73 0.06 -13.51
CA PHE A 360 20.66 -0.28 -12.42
C PHE A 360 21.79 -1.19 -12.89
N ARG A 361 21.51 -2.16 -13.76
CA ARG A 361 22.55 -3.00 -14.36
C ARG A 361 23.59 -2.18 -15.10
N ALA A 362 23.17 -1.20 -15.91
CA ALA A 362 24.08 -0.30 -16.62
C ALA A 362 24.92 0.55 -15.64
N VAL A 363 24.27 1.16 -14.64
CA VAL A 363 24.93 1.99 -13.62
C VAL A 363 25.95 1.18 -12.79
N PHE A 364 25.57 -0.01 -12.30
CA PHE A 364 26.50 -0.86 -11.54
C PHE A 364 27.60 -1.44 -12.42
N SER A 365 27.33 -1.75 -13.68
CA SER A 365 28.36 -2.19 -14.63
C SER A 365 29.38 -1.08 -14.90
N HIS A 366 28.96 0.18 -14.97
CA HIS A 366 29.87 1.32 -15.08
C HIS A 366 30.73 1.51 -13.82
N LEU A 367 30.17 1.25 -12.63
CA LEU A 367 30.88 1.43 -11.36
C LEU A 367 31.89 0.33 -11.05
N VAL A 368 31.49 -0.93 -11.17
CA VAL A 368 32.27 -2.09 -10.71
C VAL A 368 32.61 -3.09 -11.82
N GLY A 369 32.17 -2.86 -13.05
CA GLY A 369 32.35 -3.76 -14.19
C GLY A 369 31.19 -4.74 -14.37
N PRO A 370 31.04 -5.31 -15.58
CA PRO A 370 29.95 -6.23 -15.91
C PRO A 370 30.01 -7.52 -15.08
N GLY A 371 28.86 -8.20 -14.93
CA GLY A 371 28.75 -9.52 -14.31
C GLY A 371 28.65 -9.56 -12.78
N ARG A 372 28.68 -8.41 -12.10
CA ARG A 372 28.55 -8.31 -10.64
C ARG A 372 27.14 -8.05 -10.14
N PHE A 373 26.26 -7.54 -11.00
CA PHE A 373 24.85 -7.30 -10.73
C PHE A 373 24.05 -8.53 -11.16
N GLU A 374 23.21 -9.07 -10.27
CA GLU A 374 22.33 -10.20 -10.58
C GLU A 374 20.93 -9.69 -10.96
N SER A 375 20.22 -9.13 -9.98
CA SER A 375 18.84 -8.67 -10.12
C SER A 375 18.51 -7.56 -9.13
N ILE A 376 17.37 -6.92 -9.32
CA ILE A 376 16.81 -5.94 -8.39
C ILE A 376 15.33 -6.24 -8.17
N ALA A 377 14.87 -6.11 -6.93
CA ALA A 377 13.47 -6.21 -6.57
C ALA A 377 13.00 -4.85 -6.04
N PHE A 378 11.94 -4.31 -6.61
CA PHE A 378 11.39 -3.01 -6.22
C PHE A 378 10.27 -3.15 -5.17
N GLU A 379 10.08 -2.09 -4.37
CA GLU A 379 8.99 -2.02 -3.42
C GLU A 379 7.62 -2.11 -4.13
N GLY A 380 6.74 -2.97 -3.60
CA GLY A 380 5.43 -3.23 -4.18
C GLY A 380 5.46 -4.02 -5.49
N GLU A 381 6.60 -4.54 -5.94
CA GLU A 381 6.65 -5.58 -6.97
C GLU A 381 5.96 -6.83 -6.43
N ARG A 382 4.92 -7.31 -7.13
CA ARG A 382 4.36 -8.63 -6.80
C ARG A 382 5.50 -9.60 -7.03
N ARG A 383 6.10 -10.11 -5.95
CA ARG A 383 7.17 -11.10 -6.01
C ARG A 383 6.79 -12.13 -7.09
N ARG A 384 7.58 -12.21 -8.16
CA ARG A 384 7.87 -13.54 -8.73
C ARG A 384 8.32 -14.35 -7.53
N ARG A 385 7.50 -15.29 -7.11
CA ARG A 385 7.69 -16.05 -5.88
C ARG A 385 8.91 -16.94 -6.10
N LEU A 386 10.10 -16.36 -5.97
CA LEU A 386 11.33 -17.14 -5.86
C LEU A 386 11.18 -17.94 -4.57
N GLU A 387 11.06 -19.25 -4.79
CA GLU A 387 11.22 -20.39 -3.90
C GLU A 387 10.83 -20.17 -2.42
N LEU A 388 9.76 -20.88 -2.04
CA LEU A 388 9.45 -21.42 -0.72
C LEU A 388 10.26 -20.83 0.45
N ASP A 389 9.54 -20.17 1.37
CA ASP A 389 10.00 -19.82 2.72
C ASP A 389 11.04 -20.83 3.27
N PRO A 390 12.26 -20.41 3.63
CA PRO A 390 13.32 -21.33 4.06
C PRO A 390 12.94 -22.17 5.30
N ALA A 391 12.01 -21.69 6.15
CA ALA A 391 11.47 -22.48 7.25
C ALA A 391 10.57 -23.65 6.76
N SER A 392 9.92 -23.46 5.61
CA SER A 392 9.14 -24.48 4.90
C SER A 392 10.03 -25.40 4.07
N ALA A 393 11.08 -24.87 3.42
CA ALA A 393 12.05 -25.62 2.64
C ALA A 393 12.93 -26.53 3.52
N ALA A 394 13.30 -26.11 4.73
CA ALA A 394 14.03 -26.94 5.68
C ALA A 394 13.21 -28.19 6.10
N LYS A 395 11.89 -28.05 6.31
CA LYS A 395 11.00 -29.18 6.60
C LYS A 395 10.84 -30.14 5.41
N ILE A 396 10.85 -29.62 4.19
CA ILE A 396 10.76 -30.42 2.96
C ILE A 396 12.10 -31.10 2.62
N SER A 397 13.23 -30.47 2.97
CA SER A 397 14.58 -31.00 2.73
C SER A 397 14.94 -32.25 3.56
N ALA A 398 14.12 -32.61 4.56
CA ALA A 398 14.22 -33.87 5.29
C ALA A 398 13.61 -35.07 4.50
N ILE A 399 12.83 -34.81 3.44
CA ILE A 399 12.09 -35.81 2.64
C ILE A 399 12.78 -36.06 1.28
N VAL A 400 14.11 -36.16 1.30
CA VAL A 400 14.93 -35.82 0.13
C VAL A 400 15.45 -37.00 -0.69
N LYS A 401 15.06 -38.23 -0.38
CA LYS A 401 15.49 -39.41 -1.16
C LYS A 401 14.59 -39.75 -2.37
N LYS A 402 13.69 -38.86 -2.81
CA LYS A 402 12.77 -39.07 -3.96
C LYS A 402 12.95 -38.08 -5.14
N ARG A 403 14.11 -37.44 -5.22
CA ARG A 403 14.32 -36.11 -5.80
C ARG A 403 14.15 -35.82 -7.30
N LYS A 404 14.01 -36.78 -8.24
CA LYS A 404 13.98 -36.40 -9.68
C LYS A 404 12.58 -36.08 -10.23
N ARG A 405 11.53 -36.64 -9.65
CA ARG A 405 10.15 -36.43 -10.11
C ARG A 405 9.53 -35.18 -9.49
N ASP A 406 9.83 -34.93 -8.22
CA ASP A 406 9.26 -33.82 -7.46
C ASP A 406 9.77 -32.43 -7.94
N GLU A 407 11.00 -32.35 -8.45
CA GLU A 407 11.55 -31.11 -9.04
C GLU A 407 10.83 -30.72 -10.35
N GLN A 408 10.51 -31.71 -11.19
CA GLN A 408 9.77 -31.48 -12.44
C GLN A 408 8.33 -31.05 -12.18
N GLU A 409 7.67 -31.70 -11.21
CA GLU A 409 6.30 -31.34 -10.79
C GLU A 409 6.27 -29.92 -10.18
N ALA A 410 7.28 -29.54 -9.38
CA ALA A 410 7.39 -28.18 -8.83
C ALA A 410 7.64 -27.11 -9.90
N GLU A 411 8.47 -27.40 -10.90
CA GLU A 411 8.73 -26.48 -12.01
C GLU A 411 7.49 -26.30 -12.90
N GLU A 412 6.75 -27.39 -13.16
CA GLU A 412 5.47 -27.35 -13.86
C GLU A 412 4.43 -26.53 -13.09
N HIS A 413 4.34 -26.72 -11.77
CA HIS A 413 3.46 -25.91 -10.92
C HIS A 413 3.83 -24.44 -10.92
N ALA A 414 5.12 -24.09 -10.90
CA ALA A 414 5.57 -22.71 -10.97
C ALA A 414 5.16 -22.06 -12.32
N ARG A 415 5.31 -22.79 -13.43
CA ARG A 415 4.87 -22.34 -14.76
C ARG A 415 3.35 -22.15 -14.83
N GLU A 416 2.58 -23.05 -14.23
CA GLU A 416 1.12 -22.91 -14.17
C GLU A 416 0.69 -21.72 -13.30
N GLU A 417 1.36 -21.48 -12.17
CA GLU A 417 1.13 -20.29 -11.34
C GLU A 417 1.48 -19.00 -12.08
N GLU A 418 2.52 -19.00 -12.90
CA GLU A 418 2.88 -17.87 -13.77
C GLU A 418 1.82 -17.63 -14.85
N LEU A 419 1.34 -18.69 -15.50
CA LEU A 419 0.26 -18.60 -16.50
C LEU A 419 -1.07 -18.14 -15.89
N ALA A 420 -1.32 -18.43 -14.61
CA ALA A 420 -2.52 -18.01 -13.89
C ALA A 420 -2.57 -16.50 -13.61
N LEU A 421 -1.47 -15.77 -13.81
CA LEU A 421 -1.45 -14.32 -13.70
C LEU A 421 -2.01 -13.69 -14.97
N LEU A 422 -2.80 -12.63 -14.79
CA LEU A 422 -3.24 -11.81 -15.92
C LEU A 422 -2.03 -11.11 -16.54
N PRO A 423 -2.01 -10.93 -17.87
CA PRO A 423 -0.97 -10.15 -18.54
C PRO A 423 -0.87 -8.74 -17.94
N GLU A 424 0.37 -8.25 -17.75
CA GLU A 424 0.57 -6.87 -17.32
C GLU A 424 0.14 -5.92 -18.43
N THR A 425 -0.63 -4.89 -18.06
CA THR A 425 -1.13 -3.89 -19.01
C THR A 425 -0.15 -2.75 -19.21
N TRP A 426 0.88 -2.61 -18.37
CA TRP A 426 1.90 -1.57 -18.47
C TRP A 426 3.23 -2.21 -18.87
N THR A 427 3.83 -1.76 -19.97
CA THR A 427 5.11 -2.29 -20.47
C THR A 427 6.29 -1.97 -19.56
N ARG A 428 6.18 -0.88 -18.78
CA ARG A 428 7.17 -0.45 -17.79
C ARG A 428 6.45 0.14 -16.59
N ARG A 429 6.88 -0.23 -15.40
CA ARG A 429 6.35 0.31 -14.14
C ARG A 429 7.01 1.65 -13.82
N ILE A 430 6.24 2.55 -13.20
CA ILE A 430 6.73 3.81 -12.65
C ILE A 430 6.68 3.72 -11.11
N HIS A 431 7.74 4.19 -10.47
CA HIS A 431 7.92 4.19 -9.02
C HIS A 431 7.41 5.50 -8.40
N LYS A 432 7.03 5.44 -7.12
CA LYS A 432 6.65 6.64 -6.36
C LYS A 432 7.91 7.33 -5.82
N SER A 433 7.85 8.64 -5.59
CA SER A 433 8.96 9.33 -4.93
C SER A 433 9.24 8.72 -3.55
N GLY A 434 10.51 8.41 -3.28
CA GLY A 434 10.92 7.78 -2.03
C GLY A 434 10.83 6.25 -1.99
N ASP A 435 10.50 5.59 -3.10
CA ASP A 435 10.46 4.11 -3.20
C ASP A 435 11.79 3.48 -2.78
N SER A 436 11.70 2.27 -2.25
CA SER A 436 12.86 1.43 -1.92
C SER A 436 13.04 0.26 -2.88
N ALA A 437 14.27 -0.25 -2.94
CA ALA A 437 14.59 -1.44 -3.72
C ALA A 437 15.68 -2.27 -3.04
N ILE A 438 15.69 -3.57 -3.32
CA ILE A 438 16.71 -4.50 -2.86
C ILE A 438 17.47 -5.00 -4.08
N VAL A 439 18.75 -4.69 -4.15
CA VAL A 439 19.65 -5.14 -5.22
C VAL A 439 20.36 -6.40 -4.75
N LEU A 440 20.37 -7.43 -5.60
CA LEU A 440 21.14 -8.65 -5.42
C LEU A 440 22.41 -8.59 -6.27
N MET A 441 23.55 -8.72 -5.59
CA MET A 441 24.87 -8.78 -6.21
C MET A 441 25.30 -10.24 -6.35
N ALA A 442 26.22 -10.52 -7.28
CA ALA A 442 26.73 -11.86 -7.53
C ALA A 442 27.37 -12.50 -6.28
N ASP A 443 28.12 -11.70 -5.50
CA ASP A 443 28.76 -12.11 -4.25
C ASP A 443 28.86 -10.96 -3.24
N GLU A 444 29.17 -11.29 -1.98
CA GLU A 444 29.37 -10.28 -0.91
C GLU A 444 30.53 -9.33 -1.23
N LYS A 445 31.58 -9.80 -1.91
CA LYS A 445 32.71 -8.95 -2.32
C LYS A 445 32.29 -7.87 -3.31
N SER A 446 31.32 -8.15 -4.17
CA SER A 446 30.76 -7.16 -5.11
C SER A 446 30.03 -6.05 -4.37
N VAL A 447 29.36 -6.33 -3.26
CA VAL A 447 28.72 -5.32 -2.40
C VAL A 447 29.76 -4.33 -1.88
N ASP A 448 30.88 -4.82 -1.36
CA ASP A 448 31.98 -3.98 -0.88
C ASP A 448 32.64 -3.16 -1.98
N GLN A 449 32.80 -3.76 -3.16
CA GLN A 449 33.35 -3.06 -4.32
C GLN A 449 32.43 -1.91 -4.76
N VAL A 450 31.11 -2.12 -4.74
CA VAL A 450 30.13 -1.07 -5.06
C VAL A 450 30.21 0.08 -4.06
N LEU A 451 30.17 -0.21 -2.75
CA LEU A 451 30.26 0.83 -1.72
C LEU A 451 31.58 1.63 -1.83
N LYS A 452 32.70 0.94 -2.09
CA LYS A 452 34.01 1.59 -2.34
C LYS A 452 34.02 2.39 -3.65
N ALA A 453 33.40 1.90 -4.71
CA ALA A 453 33.32 2.58 -6.01
C ALA A 453 32.48 3.85 -5.91
N ILE A 454 31.35 3.82 -5.20
CA ILE A 454 30.51 4.99 -4.92
C ILE A 454 31.31 6.04 -4.13
N GLY A 455 32.02 5.63 -3.08
CA GLY A 455 32.90 6.53 -2.33
C GLY A 455 34.00 7.17 -3.19
N LYS A 456 34.57 6.42 -4.15
CA LYS A 456 35.55 6.95 -5.11
C LYS A 456 34.93 7.88 -6.16
N ALA A 457 33.75 7.55 -6.66
CA ALA A 457 33.00 8.36 -7.63
C ALA A 457 32.66 9.73 -7.05
N LYS A 458 32.20 9.77 -5.78
CA LYS A 458 31.98 11.01 -5.02
C LYS A 458 33.24 11.87 -4.92
N LYS A 459 34.38 11.26 -4.54
CA LYS A 459 35.67 11.98 -4.42
C LYS A 459 36.19 12.53 -5.75
N LYS A 460 35.96 11.83 -6.85
CA LYS A 460 36.42 12.23 -8.20
C LYS A 460 35.43 13.13 -8.94
N ASN A 461 34.28 13.44 -8.34
CA ASN A 461 33.16 14.13 -8.97
C ASN A 461 32.74 13.53 -10.33
N LYS A 462 32.97 12.22 -10.51
CA LYS A 462 32.64 11.48 -11.73
C LYS A 462 31.40 10.64 -11.44
N MET A 463 30.26 11.18 -11.81
CA MET A 463 28.94 10.59 -11.54
C MET A 463 28.50 9.76 -12.74
N PRO A 464 27.89 8.59 -12.54
CA PRO A 464 27.28 7.86 -13.65
C PRO A 464 26.08 8.64 -14.18
N VAL A 465 25.93 8.66 -15.51
CA VAL A 465 24.78 9.27 -16.17
C VAL A 465 23.65 8.25 -16.25
N TRP A 466 22.45 8.66 -15.84
CA TRP A 466 21.26 7.82 -15.88
C TRP A 466 20.84 7.54 -17.32
N GLY A 467 20.57 6.27 -17.64
CA GLY A 467 20.20 5.83 -18.99
C GLY A 467 21.40 5.56 -19.92
N GLU A 468 22.63 5.92 -19.54
CA GLU A 468 23.81 5.62 -20.34
C GLU A 468 24.13 4.12 -20.31
N GLY A 469 24.26 3.49 -21.48
CA GLY A 469 24.56 2.05 -21.58
C GLY A 469 23.37 1.12 -21.33
N VAL A 470 22.15 1.66 -21.24
CA VAL A 470 20.91 0.87 -21.20
C VAL A 470 20.63 0.33 -22.60
N ALA A 471 20.32 -0.97 -22.71
CA ALA A 471 19.99 -1.59 -23.98
C ALA A 471 18.73 -0.95 -24.60
N SER A 472 18.74 -0.77 -25.92
CA SER A 472 17.66 -0.15 -26.71
C SER A 472 16.33 -0.91 -26.64
N ASP A 473 16.32 -2.12 -26.09
CA ASP A 473 15.13 -2.96 -25.91
C ASP A 473 14.31 -2.58 -24.66
N THR A 474 14.75 -1.58 -23.90
CA THR A 474 13.97 -1.11 -22.74
C THR A 474 12.76 -0.30 -23.21
N PRO A 475 11.53 -0.64 -22.81
CA PRO A 475 10.34 0.09 -23.24
C PRO A 475 10.43 1.58 -22.92
N GLU A 476 10.23 2.40 -23.95
CA GLU A 476 10.24 3.86 -23.84
C GLU A 476 9.05 4.36 -23.02
N LEU A 477 9.26 5.44 -22.29
CA LEU A 477 8.20 6.16 -21.57
C LEU A 477 7.56 7.23 -22.47
N GLY A 478 6.44 7.81 -22.01
CA GLY A 478 5.75 8.90 -22.72
C GLY A 478 4.60 8.39 -23.60
N ALA A 479 4.46 8.94 -24.81
CA ALA A 479 3.36 8.58 -25.72
C ALA A 479 3.37 7.09 -26.13
N PRO A 480 4.51 6.47 -26.46
CA PRO A 480 4.56 5.03 -26.80
C PRO A 480 4.11 4.14 -25.63
N TRP A 481 4.49 4.49 -24.40
CA TRP A 481 4.10 3.78 -23.19
C TRP A 481 2.59 3.79 -22.96
N VAL A 482 1.94 4.95 -23.12
CA VAL A 482 0.48 5.07 -22.99
C VAL A 482 -0.22 4.35 -24.14
N ALA A 483 0.29 4.46 -25.37
CA ALA A 483 -0.28 3.76 -26.53
C ALA A 483 -0.22 2.24 -26.36
N ALA A 484 0.93 1.71 -25.91
CA ALA A 484 1.08 0.29 -25.59
C ALA A 484 0.12 -0.14 -24.48
N HIS A 485 -0.05 0.67 -23.43
CA HIS A 485 -1.03 0.39 -22.38
C HIS A 485 -2.46 0.33 -22.91
N LEU A 486 -2.86 1.30 -23.73
CA LEU A 486 -4.21 1.31 -24.34
C LEU A 486 -4.42 0.09 -25.23
N GLN A 487 -3.39 -0.37 -25.95
CA GLN A 487 -3.46 -1.58 -26.74
C GLN A 487 -3.55 -2.84 -25.86
N LEU A 488 -2.74 -2.95 -24.81
CA LEU A 488 -2.75 -4.09 -23.88
C LEU A 488 -4.00 -4.13 -23.00
N SER A 489 -4.62 -2.98 -22.74
CA SER A 489 -5.90 -2.89 -22.02
C SER A 489 -7.06 -3.51 -22.80
N ARG A 490 -6.92 -3.68 -24.13
CA ARG A 490 -7.83 -4.47 -24.94
C ARG A 490 -7.50 -5.94 -24.71
N ALA A 491 -8.20 -6.55 -23.76
CA ALA A 491 -7.99 -7.93 -23.38
C ALA A 491 -8.09 -8.86 -24.60
N ASP A 492 -6.99 -9.52 -24.95
CA ASP A 492 -7.05 -10.64 -25.88
C ASP A 492 -7.85 -11.76 -25.23
N LYS A 493 -8.93 -12.16 -25.90
CA LYS A 493 -9.84 -13.20 -25.43
C LYS A 493 -9.11 -14.51 -25.22
N ALA A 494 -8.18 -14.87 -26.12
CA ALA A 494 -7.45 -16.13 -26.04
C ALA A 494 -6.46 -16.13 -24.86
N ALA A 495 -5.64 -15.07 -24.72
CA ALA A 495 -4.70 -14.93 -23.60
C ALA A 495 -5.42 -14.89 -22.25
N THR A 496 -6.50 -14.12 -22.12
CA THR A 496 -7.30 -14.03 -20.89
C THR A 496 -7.91 -15.38 -20.53
N GLN A 497 -8.49 -16.09 -21.51
CA GLN A 497 -9.08 -17.40 -21.28
C GLN A 497 -8.03 -18.42 -20.80
N LYS A 498 -6.83 -18.42 -21.39
CA LYS A 498 -5.72 -19.27 -20.95
C LYS A 498 -5.32 -19.00 -19.50
N SER A 499 -5.22 -17.72 -19.12
CA SER A 499 -4.89 -17.30 -17.76
C SER A 499 -5.96 -17.71 -16.75
N VAL A 500 -7.24 -17.52 -17.08
CA VAL A 500 -8.37 -17.94 -16.25
C VAL A 500 -8.41 -19.46 -16.05
N HIS A 501 -8.17 -20.24 -17.10
CA HIS A 501 -8.10 -21.71 -16.99
C HIS A 501 -6.94 -22.16 -16.09
N ALA A 502 -5.75 -21.59 -16.28
CA ALA A 502 -4.60 -21.86 -15.42
C ALA A 502 -4.90 -21.47 -13.96
N PHE A 503 -5.57 -20.34 -13.73
CA PHE A 503 -6.00 -19.91 -12.41
C PHE A 503 -6.95 -20.92 -11.76
N PHE A 504 -7.96 -21.42 -12.46
CA PHE A 504 -8.86 -22.43 -11.91
C PHE A 504 -8.15 -23.75 -11.60
N ASN A 505 -7.17 -24.16 -12.40
CA ASN A 505 -6.36 -25.34 -12.11
C ASN A 505 -5.55 -25.17 -10.82
N VAL A 506 -4.87 -24.03 -10.69
CA VAL A 506 -4.11 -23.67 -9.48
C VAL A 506 -5.02 -23.55 -8.26
N PHE A 507 -6.18 -22.92 -8.41
CA PHE A 507 -7.16 -22.74 -7.34
C PHE A 507 -7.73 -24.08 -6.88
N ASN A 508 -8.19 -24.93 -7.80
CA ASN A 508 -8.74 -26.25 -7.49
C ASN A 508 -7.69 -27.17 -6.85
N ARG A 509 -6.43 -27.08 -7.29
CA ARG A 509 -5.31 -27.79 -6.66
C ARG A 509 -5.11 -27.32 -5.22
N LYS A 510 -5.04 -26.00 -4.99
CA LYS A 510 -4.89 -25.41 -3.64
C LYS A 510 -6.07 -25.75 -2.72
N GLU A 511 -7.30 -25.74 -3.22
CA GLU A 511 -8.48 -26.18 -2.48
C GLU A 511 -8.38 -27.66 -2.09
N LYS A 512 -7.94 -28.53 -3.00
CA LYS A 512 -7.73 -29.95 -2.71
C LYS A 512 -6.62 -30.16 -1.67
N GLU A 513 -5.49 -29.48 -1.80
CA GLU A 513 -4.40 -29.51 -0.83
C GLU A 513 -4.84 -28.97 0.54
N ALA A 514 -5.62 -27.88 0.58
CA ALA A 514 -6.21 -27.33 1.80
C ALA A 514 -7.19 -28.32 2.45
N ALA A 515 -8.04 -28.99 1.66
CA ALA A 515 -8.95 -30.01 2.16
C ALA A 515 -8.20 -31.25 2.68
N GLU A 516 -7.12 -31.67 2.03
CA GLU A 516 -6.27 -32.78 2.47
C GLU A 516 -5.49 -32.43 3.75
N THR A 517 -4.91 -31.23 3.83
CA THR A 517 -4.23 -30.75 5.03
C THR A 517 -5.20 -30.57 6.19
N ALA A 518 -6.40 -30.02 5.96
CA ALA A 518 -7.46 -29.95 6.97
C ALA A 518 -7.91 -31.34 7.45
N LYS A 519 -8.01 -32.34 6.56
CA LYS A 519 -8.28 -33.74 6.94
C LYS A 519 -7.15 -34.35 7.75
N ARG A 520 -5.88 -34.03 7.45
CA ARG A 520 -4.72 -34.49 8.22
C ARG A 520 -4.70 -33.85 9.62
N LEU A 521 -4.86 -32.53 9.70
CA LEU A 521 -4.97 -31.76 10.95
C LEU A 521 -6.13 -32.26 11.82
N ARG A 522 -7.28 -32.61 11.23
CA ARG A 522 -8.42 -33.21 11.96
C ARG A 522 -8.10 -34.57 12.60
N ASN A 523 -7.12 -35.31 12.08
CA ASN A 523 -6.77 -36.65 12.55
C ASN A 523 -5.53 -36.65 13.46
N GLU A 524 -4.88 -35.51 13.67
CA GLU A 524 -3.70 -35.38 14.53
C GLU A 524 -4.10 -34.88 15.94
N PRO A 525 -3.92 -35.76 16.94
CA PRO A 525 -3.77 -35.40 18.35
C PRO A 525 -3.04 -34.08 18.65
N ASP A 526 -3.63 -33.06 19.28
CA ASP A 526 -2.82 -32.02 19.92
C ASP A 526 -1.98 -32.61 21.08
N GLU A 527 -0.99 -31.86 21.59
CA GLU A 527 -0.06 -32.31 22.65
C GLU A 527 -0.79 -32.77 23.95
N ASP A 528 -2.02 -32.31 24.18
CA ASP A 528 -2.89 -32.72 25.30
C ASP A 528 -3.89 -33.85 24.94
N GLY A 529 -3.82 -34.43 23.74
CA GLY A 529 -4.66 -35.55 23.31
C GLY A 529 -6.09 -35.19 22.89
N PHE A 530 -6.39 -33.90 22.69
CA PHE A 530 -7.69 -33.43 22.19
C PHE A 530 -7.67 -33.28 20.66
N VAL A 531 -8.78 -33.62 20.02
CA VAL A 531 -9.00 -33.41 18.58
C VAL A 531 -9.79 -32.13 18.38
N THR A 532 -9.23 -31.17 17.65
CA THR A 532 -9.88 -29.88 17.39
C THR A 532 -11.12 -30.03 16.49
N VAL A 533 -12.27 -29.59 16.98
CA VAL A 533 -13.54 -29.63 16.24
C VAL A 533 -13.68 -28.38 15.39
N THR A 534 -13.18 -28.41 14.15
CA THR A 534 -13.46 -27.35 13.17
C THR A 534 -14.82 -27.59 12.49
N ARG A 535 -15.67 -26.56 12.38
CA ARG A 535 -16.95 -26.59 11.65
C ARG A 535 -16.70 -26.83 10.15
N GLY A 536 -16.76 -28.09 9.70
CA GLY A 536 -16.59 -28.43 8.28
C GLY A 536 -17.03 -29.85 7.93
N GLY A 537 -18.23 -29.98 7.35
CA GLY A 537 -18.74 -31.19 6.69
C GLY A 537 -19.55 -32.15 7.58
N ARG A 538 -20.67 -32.66 7.03
CA ARG A 538 -21.70 -33.54 7.64
C ARG A 538 -21.24 -34.86 8.29
N ALA A 539 -19.94 -35.09 8.45
CA ALA A 539 -19.43 -36.23 9.20
C ALA A 539 -19.11 -35.78 10.62
N THR A 540 -19.75 -36.40 11.61
CA THR A 540 -19.49 -36.21 13.04
C THR A 540 -17.98 -36.33 13.34
N PRO A 541 -17.43 -35.54 14.28
CA PRO A 541 -16.08 -35.77 14.79
C PRO A 541 -15.94 -37.23 15.23
N ALA A 542 -14.86 -37.90 14.81
CA ALA A 542 -14.58 -39.26 15.26
C ALA A 542 -14.55 -39.26 16.79
N THR A 543 -15.28 -40.18 17.41
CA THR A 543 -15.23 -40.35 18.87
C THR A 543 -13.82 -40.74 19.29
N LYS A 544 -13.43 -40.42 20.55
CA LYS A 544 -12.07 -40.68 21.08
C LYS A 544 -11.61 -42.13 20.81
N ASN A 545 -12.52 -43.10 20.93
CA ASN A 545 -12.29 -44.51 20.66
C ASN A 545 -12.06 -44.81 19.15
N GLU A 546 -12.73 -44.10 18.25
CA GLU A 546 -12.52 -44.25 16.80
C GLU A 546 -11.18 -43.66 16.35
N ALA A 547 -10.76 -42.54 16.96
CA ALA A 547 -9.45 -41.93 16.69
C ALA A 547 -8.29 -42.81 17.19
N GLU A 548 -8.42 -43.40 18.38
CA GLU A 548 -7.46 -44.39 18.90
C GLU A 548 -7.43 -45.66 18.05
N ALA A 549 -8.59 -46.17 17.62
CA ALA A 549 -8.66 -47.33 16.73
C ALA A 549 -8.07 -47.04 15.34
N ALA A 550 -8.22 -45.82 14.81
CA ALA A 550 -7.60 -45.40 13.56
C ALA A 550 -6.08 -45.27 13.69
N ARG A 551 -5.58 -44.72 14.81
CA ARG A 551 -4.15 -44.68 15.15
C ARG A 551 -3.57 -46.09 15.25
N GLN A 552 -4.23 -47.00 15.96
CA GLN A 552 -3.81 -48.39 16.06
C GLN A 552 -3.76 -49.06 14.68
N LYS A 553 -4.80 -48.88 13.86
CA LYS A 553 -4.81 -49.38 12.47
C LYS A 553 -3.69 -48.78 11.60
N MET A 554 -3.33 -47.51 11.79
CA MET A 554 -2.20 -46.89 11.08
C MET A 554 -0.86 -47.44 11.55
N VAL A 555 -0.68 -47.65 12.86
CA VAL A 555 0.51 -48.30 13.45
C VAL A 555 0.61 -49.74 12.95
N ASP A 556 -0.49 -50.49 12.93
CA ASP A 556 -0.54 -51.87 12.45
C ASP A 556 -0.26 -51.94 10.93
N ARG A 557 -0.78 -51.00 10.14
CA ARG A 557 -0.48 -50.89 8.70
C ARG A 557 0.97 -50.48 8.45
N ALA A 558 1.52 -49.57 9.25
CA ALA A 558 2.91 -49.17 9.17
C ALA A 558 3.84 -50.32 9.59
N ALA A 559 3.48 -51.07 10.63
CA ALA A 559 4.17 -52.29 11.06
C ALA A 559 4.12 -53.35 9.97
N LYS A 560 2.95 -53.60 9.35
CA LYS A 560 2.81 -54.49 8.19
C LYS A 560 3.65 -54.05 7.00
N LYS A 561 3.66 -52.76 6.64
CA LYS A 561 4.54 -52.24 5.58
C LYS A 561 6.02 -52.37 5.92
N LYS A 562 6.38 -52.22 7.20
CA LYS A 562 7.75 -52.41 7.69
C LYS A 562 8.16 -53.89 7.65
N ASP A 563 7.20 -54.80 7.83
CA ASP A 563 7.41 -56.24 7.67
C ASP A 563 7.48 -56.64 6.18
N GLU A 564 6.63 -56.08 5.32
CA GLU A 564 6.69 -56.27 3.85
C GLU A 564 8.00 -55.73 3.24
N THR A 565 8.64 -54.73 3.87
CA THR A 565 9.93 -54.18 3.42
C THR A 565 11.16 -54.85 4.03
N LYS A 566 11.01 -55.84 4.93
CA LYS A 566 12.15 -56.64 5.43
C LYS A 566 12.73 -57.60 4.39
N ASP A 567 12.04 -57.83 3.27
CA ASP A 567 12.46 -58.76 2.21
C ASP A 567 13.04 -58.04 0.97
N PHE A 568 13.70 -56.89 1.16
CA PHE A 568 14.17 -56.07 0.03
C PHE A 568 15.50 -56.54 -0.60
N TYR A 569 16.37 -57.26 0.14
CA TYR A 569 17.68 -57.63 -0.40
C TYR A 569 17.71 -59.05 -1.00
N ARG A 570 18.16 -59.17 -2.26
CA ARG A 570 18.29 -60.43 -3.01
C ARG A 570 19.13 -61.51 -2.30
N PHE A 571 20.04 -61.13 -1.38
CA PHE A 571 20.82 -62.09 -0.60
C PHE A 571 19.99 -62.75 0.52
N GLN A 572 19.06 -62.03 1.14
CA GLN A 572 18.18 -62.55 2.19
C GLN A 572 17.20 -63.59 1.62
N LEU A 573 16.65 -63.32 0.43
CA LEU A 573 15.85 -64.31 -0.31
C LEU A 573 16.68 -65.56 -0.68
N ARG A 574 17.95 -65.38 -1.03
CA ARG A 574 18.84 -66.48 -1.43
C ARG A 574 19.21 -67.35 -0.23
N GLU A 575 19.51 -66.75 0.92
CA GLU A 575 19.75 -67.48 2.17
C GLU A 575 18.49 -68.20 2.66
N ARG A 576 17.32 -67.57 2.58
CA ARG A 576 16.06 -68.21 2.96
C ARG A 576 15.73 -69.40 2.09
N ARG A 577 15.86 -69.28 0.76
CA ARG A 577 15.68 -70.42 -0.17
C ARG A 577 16.67 -71.54 0.10
N LYS A 578 17.92 -71.20 0.45
CA LYS A 578 18.95 -72.19 0.81
C LYS A 578 18.61 -72.89 2.13
N ALA A 579 18.07 -72.17 3.12
CA ALA A 579 17.61 -72.74 4.38
C ALA A 579 16.36 -73.62 4.20
N GLU A 580 15.39 -73.19 3.39
CA GLU A 580 14.20 -73.98 3.04
C GLU A 580 14.58 -75.27 2.28
N GLN A 581 15.51 -75.20 1.33
CA GLN A 581 16.05 -76.39 0.65
C GLN A 581 16.77 -77.34 1.62
N ALA A 582 17.59 -76.81 2.54
CA ALA A 582 18.29 -77.62 3.54
C ALA A 582 17.31 -78.32 4.50
N LEU A 583 16.23 -77.64 4.91
CA LEU A 583 15.17 -78.23 5.74
C LEU A 583 14.40 -79.33 5.00
N LEU A 584 14.11 -79.15 3.71
CA LEU A 584 13.47 -80.17 2.88
C LEU A 584 14.36 -81.41 2.70
N LEU A 585 15.66 -81.21 2.45
CA LEU A 585 16.64 -82.29 2.40
C LEU A 585 16.70 -83.05 3.72
N LYS A 586 16.72 -82.33 4.86
CA LYS A 586 16.74 -82.96 6.18
C LYS A 586 15.48 -83.78 6.44
N LYS A 587 14.30 -83.25 6.12
CA LYS A 587 13.03 -84.01 6.22
C LYS A 587 13.00 -85.22 5.30
N PHE A 588 13.54 -85.09 4.09
CA PHE A 588 13.64 -86.20 3.15
C PHE A 588 14.56 -87.31 3.67
N ASP A 589 15.71 -86.96 4.25
CA ASP A 589 16.62 -87.93 4.86
C ASP A 589 16.00 -88.60 6.09
N GLU A 590 15.28 -87.85 6.93
CA GLU A 590 14.53 -88.40 8.07
C GLU A 590 13.44 -89.37 7.60
N ASP A 591 12.68 -89.03 6.56
CA ASP A 591 11.64 -89.91 6.02
C ASP A 591 12.25 -91.11 5.28
N ARG A 592 13.37 -90.94 4.58
CA ARG A 592 14.14 -92.03 3.98
C ARG A 592 14.65 -93.00 5.06
N GLN A 593 15.16 -92.48 6.18
CA GLN A 593 15.57 -93.31 7.32
C GLN A 593 14.39 -94.05 7.94
N LYS A 594 13.23 -93.41 8.10
CA LYS A 594 12.00 -94.10 8.55
C LYS A 594 11.58 -95.21 7.60
N VAL A 595 11.66 -94.97 6.29
CA VAL A 595 11.32 -95.99 5.27
C VAL A 595 12.32 -97.14 5.28
N LEU A 596 13.62 -96.88 5.46
CA LEU A 596 14.63 -97.94 5.61
C LEU A 596 14.40 -98.75 6.90
N ALA A 597 14.11 -98.11 8.02
CA ALA A 597 13.78 -98.79 9.27
C ALA A 597 12.49 -99.63 9.14
N MET A 598 11.50 -99.16 8.38
CA MET A 598 10.30 -99.95 8.05
C MET A 598 10.60 -101.14 7.12
N LYS A 599 11.55 -101.01 6.18
CA LYS A 599 11.99 -102.10 5.30
C LYS A 599 12.78 -103.17 6.05
N GLU A 600 13.68 -102.78 6.96
CA GLU A 600 14.40 -103.72 7.83
C GLU A 600 13.45 -104.48 8.77
N LYS A 601 12.44 -103.80 9.33
CA LYS A 601 11.39 -104.45 10.13
C LYS A 601 10.50 -105.40 9.31
N ARG A 602 10.32 -105.16 8.01
CA ARG A 602 9.61 -106.09 7.10
C ARG A 602 10.47 -107.28 6.65
N GLY A 603 11.79 -107.18 6.74
CA GLY A 603 12.73 -108.23 6.35
C GLY A 603 12.82 -109.43 7.31
N ASN A 604 12.23 -109.34 8.51
CA ASN A 604 12.24 -110.41 9.52
C ASN A 604 10.94 -111.21 9.60
N PHE A 605 10.05 -111.12 8.61
CA PHE A 605 8.88 -112.00 8.56
C PHE A 605 9.30 -113.37 7.98
N ARG A 606 9.74 -114.27 8.86
CA ARG A 606 9.83 -115.71 8.57
C ARG A 606 8.45 -116.32 8.88
N PRO A 607 7.69 -116.80 7.88
CA PRO A 607 6.54 -117.64 8.16
C PRO A 607 7.06 -119.02 8.59
N GLU A 608 6.85 -119.41 9.84
CA GLU A 608 6.96 -120.82 10.25
C GLU A 608 5.70 -121.56 9.77
N THR A 609 5.93 -122.62 9.01
CA THR A 609 5.01 -123.72 8.67
C THR A 609 4.55 -124.51 9.88
#